data_AF-A0A5B8B4Y8-F1
#
_entry.id   AF-A0A5B8B4Y8-F1
#
_cell.length_a   1.000
_cell.length_b   1.000
_cell.length_c   1.000
_cell.angle_alpha   90.00
_cell.angle_beta   90.00
_cell.angle_gamma   90.00
#
_symmetry.space_group_name_H-M   'P 1'
#
loop_
_entity.id
_entity.type
_entity.pdbx_description
1 polymer ?
#
loop_
_entity_poly.entity_id
_entity_poly.type
_entity_poly.pdbx_seq_one_letter_code
_entity_poly.pdbx_strand_id
1 'polypeptide(L)'
;MAEPAKVTDGEAITLRLKWRQTWPDKEADYAADASNYDHVGRIYRHNGGPQDGKWFWSLTAFGPEISRNIGNCTGTEDTPRAAARMAEDAWLAAIKGSALDRPPPPERNAYEMAKAGVRNASALVTAANPILAGSK
;
A
#
# COMPACT_ATOMS: atom_id res chain seq x y z
N MET A 1 -30.52 -14.59 -3.77
CA MET A 1 -29.54 -13.90 -4.64
C MET A 1 -29.07 -12.67 -3.89
N ALA A 2 -27.79 -12.57 -3.55
CA ALA A 2 -27.26 -11.45 -2.77
C ALA A 2 -26.89 -10.31 -3.72
N GLU A 3 -27.60 -9.19 -3.61
CA GLU A 3 -27.24 -7.93 -4.26
C GLU A 3 -25.90 -7.43 -3.68
N PRO A 4 -24.88 -7.12 -4.49
CA PRO A 4 -23.67 -6.51 -3.95
C PRO A 4 -23.99 -5.06 -3.56
N ALA A 5 -23.76 -4.76 -2.28
CA ALA A 5 -24.00 -3.46 -1.67
C ALA A 5 -23.30 -2.35 -2.46
N LYS A 6 -24.09 -1.42 -3.02
CA LYS A 6 -23.59 -0.18 -3.60
C LYS A 6 -22.95 0.64 -2.49
N VAL A 7 -21.62 0.77 -2.52
CA VAL A 7 -20.85 1.54 -1.54
C VAL A 7 -21.02 3.02 -1.85
N THR A 8 -21.71 3.72 -0.95
CA THR A 8 -22.02 5.15 -0.97
C THR A 8 -20.76 6.00 -1.10
N ASP A 9 -20.68 6.82 -2.15
CA ASP A 9 -19.75 7.95 -2.30
C ASP A 9 -19.82 8.86 -1.06
N GLY A 10 -18.89 8.72 -0.12
CA GLY A 10 -18.87 9.61 1.04
C GLY A 10 -17.83 9.28 2.10
N GLU A 11 -17.49 8.01 2.31
CA GLU A 11 -16.31 7.65 3.09
C GLU A 11 -15.07 7.83 2.22
N ALA A 12 -14.07 8.54 2.72
CA ALA A 12 -12.77 8.63 2.06
C ALA A 12 -12.17 7.23 1.94
N ILE A 13 -12.42 6.56 0.81
CA ILE A 13 -11.89 5.24 0.50
C ILE A 13 -10.37 5.36 0.57
N THR A 14 -9.82 4.87 1.68
CA THR A 14 -8.38 4.91 1.93
C THR A 14 -7.77 3.73 1.21
N LEU A 15 -7.17 4.03 0.05
CA LEU A 15 -6.44 3.05 -0.76
C LEU A 15 -5.09 2.75 -0.11
N ARG A 16 -4.76 1.47 0.02
CA ARG A 16 -3.54 0.97 0.66
C ARG A 16 -2.43 0.68 -0.36
N LEU A 17 -2.79 0.44 -1.62
CA LEU A 17 -1.84 0.17 -2.69
C LEU A 17 -1.36 1.46 -3.36
N LYS A 18 -0.19 1.37 -4.00
CA LYS A 18 0.34 2.47 -4.80
C LYS A 18 -0.29 2.39 -6.19
N TRP A 19 -1.14 3.35 -6.53
CA TRP A 19 -1.77 3.43 -7.84
C TRP A 19 -0.99 4.37 -8.75
N ARG A 20 -0.67 3.91 -9.96
CA ARG A 20 -0.05 4.71 -11.02
C ARG A 20 -0.86 4.62 -12.30
N GLN A 21 -0.90 5.72 -13.03
CA GLN A 21 -1.44 5.71 -14.38
C GLN A 21 -0.46 4.95 -15.30
N THR A 22 -0.96 3.97 -16.05
CA THR A 22 -0.10 3.11 -16.88
C THR A 22 0.29 3.80 -18.18
N TRP A 23 -0.58 4.63 -18.73
CA TRP A 23 -0.38 5.32 -20.00
C TRP A 23 -0.82 6.78 -19.89
N PRO A 24 0.05 7.77 -20.15
CA PRO A 24 -0.34 9.17 -20.13
C PRO A 24 -1.33 9.50 -21.27
N ASP A 25 -1.22 8.81 -22.41
CA ASP A 25 -2.06 9.03 -23.59
C ASP A 25 -3.40 8.28 -23.54
N LYS A 26 -3.58 7.38 -22.57
CA LYS A 26 -4.83 6.64 -22.39
C LYS A 26 -5.58 7.23 -21.21
N GLU A 27 -6.66 7.92 -21.50
CA GLU A 27 -7.54 8.48 -20.47
C GLU A 27 -8.13 7.32 -19.64
N ALA A 28 -7.87 7.33 -18.34
CA ALA A 28 -8.46 6.42 -17.35
C ALA A 28 -7.99 4.94 -17.37
N ASP A 29 -6.69 4.68 -17.35
CA ASP A 29 -6.09 3.34 -17.12
C ASP A 29 -5.03 3.40 -16.01
N TYR A 30 -5.25 2.65 -14.91
CA TYR A 30 -4.39 2.66 -13.72
C TYR A 30 -3.99 1.25 -13.30
N ALA A 31 -2.73 1.09 -12.92
CA ALA A 31 -2.18 -0.11 -12.32
C ALA A 31 -1.88 0.12 -10.84
N ALA A 32 -2.10 -0.89 -10.03
CA ALA A 32 -1.73 -0.93 -8.63
C ALA A 32 -0.45 -1.75 -8.45
N ASP A 33 0.46 -1.23 -7.63
CA ASP A 33 1.64 -1.92 -7.15
C ASP A 33 1.56 -2.07 -5.62
N ALA A 34 1.96 -3.23 -5.12
CA ALA A 34 2.16 -3.50 -3.70
C ALA A 34 3.63 -3.31 -3.32
N SER A 35 3.92 -3.11 -2.03
CA SER A 35 5.27 -2.81 -1.53
C SER A 35 6.36 -3.79 -1.99
N ASN A 36 6.00 -5.05 -2.21
CA ASN A 36 6.91 -6.12 -2.59
C ASN A 36 6.50 -6.82 -3.90
N TYR A 37 5.53 -6.25 -4.63
CA TYR A 37 4.95 -6.92 -5.80
C TYR A 37 4.38 -5.89 -6.79
N ASP A 38 4.91 -5.86 -8.01
CA ASP A 38 4.47 -4.94 -9.05
C ASP A 38 3.23 -5.46 -9.79
N HIS A 39 2.37 -4.56 -10.26
CA HIS A 39 1.20 -4.86 -11.10
C HIS A 39 0.23 -5.88 -10.48
N VAL A 40 -0.14 -5.67 -9.21
CA VAL A 40 -1.08 -6.56 -8.51
C VAL A 40 -2.51 -6.43 -9.02
N GLY A 41 -2.91 -5.24 -9.45
CA GLY A 41 -4.25 -4.98 -9.94
C GLY A 41 -4.27 -3.91 -11.03
N ARG A 42 -5.34 -3.89 -11.82
CA ARG A 42 -5.56 -2.91 -12.87
C ARG A 42 -7.01 -2.47 -12.92
N ILE A 43 -7.22 -1.18 -13.09
CA ILE A 43 -8.53 -0.59 -13.35
C ILE A 43 -8.48 0.24 -14.63
N TYR A 44 -9.56 0.19 -15.41
CA TYR A 44 -9.70 1.07 -16.55
C TYR A 44 -11.17 1.40 -16.81
N ARG A 45 -11.43 2.58 -17.38
CA ARG A 45 -12.77 2.97 -17.78
C ARG A 45 -13.11 2.37 -19.15
N HIS A 46 -14.25 1.71 -19.26
CA HIS A 46 -14.82 1.35 -20.55
C HIS A 46 -15.28 2.61 -21.27
N ASN A 47 -14.78 2.78 -22.50
CA ASN A 47 -15.14 3.88 -23.39
C ASN A 47 -15.77 3.24 -24.64
N GLY A 48 -17.10 3.10 -24.60
CA GLY A 48 -17.92 2.47 -25.65
C GLY A 48 -18.55 1.13 -25.28
N GLY A 49 -19.67 0.83 -25.95
CA GLY A 49 -20.44 -0.40 -25.78
C GLY A 49 -21.44 -0.38 -24.61
N PRO A 50 -22.06 -1.52 -24.28
CA PRO A 50 -23.09 -1.61 -23.23
C PRO A 50 -22.58 -1.31 -21.80
N GLN A 51 -21.26 -1.31 -21.60
CA GLN A 51 -20.60 -1.03 -20.33
C GLN A 51 -19.92 0.35 -20.34
N ASP A 52 -20.25 1.19 -21.32
CA ASP A 52 -19.70 2.54 -21.43
C ASP A 52 -19.90 3.34 -20.13
N GLY A 53 -18.84 4.04 -19.72
CA GLY A 53 -18.82 4.80 -18.48
C GLY A 53 -18.49 3.99 -17.22
N LYS A 54 -18.51 2.65 -17.26
CA LYS A 54 -18.16 1.81 -16.11
C LYS A 54 -16.66 1.62 -15.96
N TRP A 55 -16.21 1.43 -14.74
CA TRP A 55 -14.84 1.14 -14.38
C TRP A 55 -14.65 -0.34 -14.19
N PHE A 56 -13.91 -0.97 -15.10
CA PHE A 56 -13.51 -2.35 -14.95
C PHE A 56 -12.34 -2.45 -13.99
N TRP A 57 -12.36 -3.46 -13.12
CA TRP A 57 -11.24 -3.82 -12.25
C TRP A 57 -10.87 -5.28 -12.44
N SER A 58 -9.58 -5.58 -12.27
CA SER A 58 -9.06 -6.94 -12.33
C SER A 58 -7.86 -7.12 -11.42
N LEU A 59 -7.79 -8.29 -10.80
CA LEU A 59 -6.60 -8.81 -10.14
C LEU A 59 -5.70 -9.46 -11.18
N THR A 60 -4.59 -8.79 -11.50
CA THR A 60 -3.60 -9.22 -12.49
C THR A 60 -2.44 -9.99 -11.87
N ALA A 61 -2.28 -9.92 -10.55
CA ALA A 61 -1.21 -10.62 -9.84
C ALA A 61 -1.25 -12.15 -10.10
N PHE A 62 -0.06 -12.75 -10.30
CA PHE A 62 0.07 -14.19 -10.54
C PHE A 62 1.30 -14.77 -9.86
N GLY A 63 1.14 -15.84 -9.10
CA GLY A 63 2.28 -16.48 -8.45
C GLY A 63 1.87 -17.63 -7.54
N PRO A 64 2.84 -18.40 -7.03
CA PRO A 64 2.58 -19.54 -6.15
C PRO A 64 1.96 -19.12 -4.80
N GLU A 65 2.19 -17.88 -4.38
CA GLU A 65 1.69 -17.31 -3.13
C GLU A 65 0.37 -16.54 -3.26
N ILE A 66 -0.20 -16.52 -4.48
CA ILE A 66 -1.39 -15.73 -4.83
C ILE A 66 -2.54 -16.70 -5.10
N SER A 67 -3.48 -16.79 -4.17
CA SER A 67 -4.69 -17.58 -4.34
C SER A 67 -5.70 -16.85 -5.22
N ARG A 68 -6.12 -17.48 -6.32
CA ARG A 68 -7.27 -17.00 -7.11
C ARG A 68 -8.60 -17.61 -6.67
N ASN A 69 -8.59 -18.48 -5.66
CA ASN A 69 -9.80 -19.08 -5.09
C ASN A 69 -10.41 -18.17 -4.00
N ILE A 70 -10.64 -16.91 -4.34
CA ILE A 70 -11.06 -15.84 -3.42
C ILE A 70 -12.40 -15.21 -3.83
N GLY A 71 -13.09 -15.83 -4.79
CA GLY A 71 -14.28 -15.29 -5.43
C GLY A 71 -13.95 -14.51 -6.69
N ASN A 72 -14.53 -13.32 -6.85
CA ASN A 72 -14.40 -12.54 -8.07
C ASN A 72 -12.98 -11.94 -8.17
N CYS A 73 -12.27 -12.29 -9.24
CA CYS A 73 -10.98 -11.68 -9.59
C CYS A 73 -11.13 -10.49 -10.55
N THR A 74 -12.34 -10.22 -11.02
CA THR A 74 -12.65 -9.14 -11.97
C THR A 74 -14.08 -8.64 -11.75
N GLY A 75 -14.34 -7.38 -12.07
CA GLY A 75 -15.69 -6.82 -12.01
C GLY A 75 -15.78 -5.43 -12.63
N THR A 76 -16.95 -4.82 -12.53
CA THR A 76 -17.20 -3.45 -13.01
C THR A 76 -17.89 -2.63 -11.94
N GLU A 77 -17.43 -1.41 -11.73
CA GLU A 77 -17.98 -0.46 -10.77
C GLU A 77 -18.35 0.86 -11.45
N ASP A 78 -19.16 1.67 -10.78
CA ASP A 78 -19.60 2.96 -11.32
C ASP A 78 -18.53 4.06 -11.15
N THR A 79 -17.57 3.89 -10.23
CA THR A 79 -16.53 4.89 -9.92
C THR A 79 -15.13 4.29 -9.91
N PRO A 80 -14.06 5.08 -10.22
CA PRO A 80 -12.69 4.58 -10.21
C PRO A 80 -12.22 4.17 -8.82
N ARG A 81 -12.70 4.86 -7.77
CA ARG A 81 -12.33 4.55 -6.38
C ARG A 81 -12.98 3.24 -5.90
N ALA A 82 -14.22 2.97 -6.29
CA ALA A 82 -14.86 1.70 -6.02
C ALA A 82 -14.13 0.55 -6.75
N ALA A 83 -13.79 0.75 -8.03
CA ALA A 83 -13.00 -0.22 -8.80
C ALA A 83 -11.63 -0.49 -8.16
N ALA A 84 -10.93 0.57 -7.74
CA ALA A 84 -9.66 0.45 -7.03
C ALA A 84 -9.83 -0.33 -5.72
N ARG A 85 -10.85 -0.02 -4.94
CA ARG A 85 -11.16 -0.69 -3.67
C ARG A 85 -11.37 -2.19 -3.87
N MET A 86 -12.16 -2.57 -4.87
CA MET A 86 -12.44 -3.98 -5.17
C MET A 86 -11.17 -4.73 -5.60
N ALA A 87 -10.29 -4.09 -6.38
CA ALA A 87 -9.00 -4.66 -6.73
C ALA A 87 -8.09 -4.83 -5.50
N GLU A 88 -8.08 -3.88 -4.54
CA GLU A 88 -7.33 -4.02 -3.29
C GLU A 88 -7.88 -5.14 -2.41
N ASP A 89 -9.19 -5.23 -2.25
CA ASP A 89 -9.82 -6.27 -1.45
C ASP A 89 -9.56 -7.66 -2.05
N ALA A 90 -9.60 -7.77 -3.39
CA ALA A 90 -9.20 -8.99 -4.08
C ALA A 90 -7.71 -9.32 -3.85
N TRP A 91 -6.81 -8.35 -3.91
CA TRP A 91 -5.38 -8.58 -3.63
C TRP A 91 -5.14 -9.04 -2.19
N LEU A 92 -5.75 -8.38 -1.21
CA LEU A 92 -5.63 -8.74 0.21
C LEU A 92 -6.20 -10.13 0.50
N ALA A 93 -7.30 -10.50 -0.16
CA ALA A 93 -7.83 -11.86 -0.06
C ALA A 93 -6.88 -12.87 -0.72
N ALA A 94 -6.27 -12.53 -1.86
CA ALA A 94 -5.40 -13.42 -2.63
C ALA A 94 -4.12 -13.79 -1.90
N ILE A 95 -3.55 -12.84 -1.16
CA ILE A 95 -2.31 -13.04 -0.41
C ILE A 95 -2.52 -13.55 1.00
N LYS A 96 -3.76 -13.60 1.50
CA LYS A 96 -4.05 -13.93 2.90
C LYS A 96 -3.38 -15.23 3.33
N GLY A 97 -2.55 -15.18 4.37
CA GLY A 97 -1.80 -16.33 4.90
C GLY A 97 -0.53 -16.69 4.12
N SER A 98 -0.14 -15.94 3.09
CA SER A 98 1.13 -16.11 2.38
C SER A 98 2.23 -15.19 2.94
N ALA A 99 3.46 -15.27 2.42
CA ALA A 99 4.52 -14.38 2.88
C ALA A 99 4.27 -12.92 2.45
N LEU A 100 3.44 -12.72 1.42
CA LEU A 100 2.99 -11.41 0.94
C LEU A 100 1.95 -10.75 1.86
N ASP A 101 1.25 -11.51 2.72
CA ASP A 101 0.30 -11.00 3.73
C ASP A 101 0.99 -10.27 4.90
N ARG A 102 2.32 -10.32 4.97
CA ARG A 102 3.03 -9.63 6.04
C ARG A 102 2.89 -8.12 5.82
N PRO A 103 2.53 -7.36 6.88
CA PRO A 103 2.60 -5.92 6.79
C PRO A 103 4.02 -5.54 6.34
N PRO A 104 4.18 -4.57 5.43
CA PRO A 104 5.50 -4.12 5.05
C PRO A 104 6.27 -3.80 6.35
N PRO A 105 7.53 -4.23 6.48
CA PRO A 105 8.31 -3.88 7.67
C PRO A 105 8.19 -2.37 7.84
N PRO A 106 7.92 -1.87 9.06
CA PRO A 106 7.73 -0.45 9.29
C PRO A 106 8.91 0.25 8.64
N GLU A 107 8.60 1.11 7.67
CA GLU A 107 9.60 1.88 6.95
C GLU A 107 10.41 2.59 8.03
N ARG A 108 11.63 2.11 8.27
CA ARG A 108 12.51 2.63 9.32
C ARG A 108 12.77 4.07 8.94
N ASN A 109 12.01 4.97 9.55
CA ASN A 109 12.03 6.38 9.22
C ASN A 109 13.43 6.89 9.52
N ALA A 110 14.27 7.08 8.48
CA ALA A 110 15.65 7.53 8.62
C ALA A 110 15.74 8.87 9.39
N TYR A 111 14.65 9.65 9.36
CA TYR A 111 14.43 10.86 10.12
C TYR A 111 14.39 10.66 11.66
N GLU A 112 13.87 9.54 12.15
CA GLU A 112 13.82 9.23 13.59
C GLU A 112 15.23 8.91 14.14
N MET A 113 16.07 8.21 13.36
CA MET A 113 17.47 7.94 13.74
C MET A 113 18.32 9.21 13.74
N ALA A 114 18.07 10.15 12.83
CA ALA A 114 18.78 11.44 12.80
C ALA A 114 18.46 12.31 14.04
N LYS A 115 17.21 12.27 14.55
CA LYS A 115 16.85 12.94 15.82
C LYS A 115 17.32 12.17 17.05
N ALA A 116 17.37 10.84 17.01
CA ALA A 116 17.86 10.02 18.13
C ALA A 116 19.39 10.06 18.28
N GLY A 117 20.14 10.26 17.19
CA GLY A 117 21.61 10.34 17.20
C GLY A 117 22.19 11.61 17.84
N VAL A 118 21.42 12.69 17.96
CA VAL A 118 21.90 13.97 18.52
C VAL A 118 21.77 14.03 20.06
N ARG A 119 21.01 13.13 20.69
CA ARG A 119 20.80 13.15 22.14
C ARG A 119 21.80 12.32 22.96
N ASN A 120 22.73 11.60 22.34
CA ASN A 120 23.63 10.69 23.05
C ASN A 120 25.14 10.97 22.87
N ALA A 121 25.50 12.23 22.57
CA ALA A 121 26.88 12.70 22.47
C ALA A 121 27.23 13.73 23.57
N SER A 122 26.80 13.52 24.82
CA SER A 122 27.17 14.37 25.96
C SER A 122 27.28 13.61 27.28
N ALA A 123 27.87 12.40 27.25
CA ALA A 123 28.16 11.66 28.48
C ALA A 123 29.45 10.82 28.38
N LEU A 124 30.48 11.34 27.72
CA LEU A 124 31.83 10.74 27.74
C LEU A 124 32.87 11.86 27.59
N VAL A 125 33.10 12.62 28.67
CA VAL A 125 34.40 13.22 28.97
C VAL A 125 34.36 13.71 30.43
N THR A 126 35.43 13.41 31.15
CA THR A 126 35.79 13.86 32.52
C THR A 126 35.53 12.86 33.64
N ALA A 127 36.30 11.77 33.62
CA ALA A 127 36.74 11.09 34.84
C ALA A 127 38.28 10.97 34.83
N ALA A 128 38.95 11.95 35.43
CA ALA A 128 40.34 11.99 35.92
C ALA A 128 40.60 13.48 36.22
N ASN A 129 40.94 13.98 37.41
CA ASN A 129 41.79 13.49 38.48
C ASN A 129 41.74 14.57 39.60
N PRO A 130 41.48 14.27 40.89
CA PRO A 130 41.64 15.27 41.96
C PRO A 130 42.70 14.85 42.96
N ILE A 131 43.98 15.16 42.70
CA ILE A 131 45.01 15.15 43.75
C ILE A 131 45.97 16.30 43.50
N LEU A 132 45.76 17.43 44.19
CA LEU A 132 46.80 18.27 44.82
C LEU A 132 46.17 19.53 45.44
N ALA A 133 45.76 19.41 46.70
CA ALA A 133 45.67 20.54 47.63
C ALA A 133 46.26 20.07 48.97
N GLY A 134 47.34 20.72 49.39
CA GLY A 134 48.25 20.23 50.42
C GLY A 134 47.77 20.35 51.86
N SER A 135 48.56 19.77 52.76
CA SER A 135 48.61 20.16 54.17
C SER A 135 49.96 19.79 54.78
N LYS A 136 50.54 20.81 55.44
CA LYS A 136 51.68 20.88 56.37
C LYS A 136 53.04 21.26 55.79
#